data_AF-A0A2J6TFM1-F1
#
_entry.id   AF-A0A2J6TFM1-F1
#
_cell.length_a   1.000
_cell.length_b   1.000
_cell.length_c   1.000
_cell.angle_alpha   90.00
_cell.angle_beta   90.00
_cell.angle_gamma   90.00
#
_symmetry.space_group_name_H-M   'P 1'
#
loop_
_entity.id
_entity.type
_entity.pdbx_description
1 polymer ?
#
loop_
_entity_poly.entity_id
_entity_poly.type
_entity_poly.pdbx_seq_one_letter_code
_entity_poly.pdbx_strand_id
1 'polypeptide(L)' 'MTERAFIITDRGFIGLGPSYTQPGDIVCVLRGGSVPFVLRPLEGDYYQFVGECYVHGIMNG' A
#
# COMPACT_ATOMS: atom_id res chain seq x y z
N MET A 1 9.40 14.09 -8.67
CA MET A 1 9.27 13.89 -7.21
C MET A 1 8.07 12.99 -7.00
N THR A 2 8.23 11.83 -6.37
CA THR A 2 7.09 11.00 -5.98
C THR A 2 6.40 11.67 -4.81
N GLU A 3 5.30 12.37 -5.08
CA GLU A 3 4.45 12.90 -4.03
C GLU A 3 3.90 11.74 -3.21
N ARG A 4 3.90 11.90 -1.88
CA ARG A 4 3.42 10.89 -0.94
C ARG A 4 2.14 11.38 -0.26
N ALA A 5 1.20 10.47 -0.07
CA ALA A 5 0.01 10.71 0.74
C ALA A 5 0.15 10.02 2.10
N PHE A 6 -0.35 10.68 3.14
CA PHE A 6 -0.59 10.05 4.42
C PHE A 6 -1.77 9.09 4.29
N ILE A 7 -1.59 7.86 4.75
CA ILE A 7 -2.62 6.82 4.67
C ILE A 7 -2.95 6.27 6.06
N ILE A 8 -4.22 5.98 6.28
CA ILE A 8 -4.72 5.19 7.40
C ILE A 8 -5.49 4.02 6.79
N THR A 9 -5.09 2.79 7.12
CA THR A 9 -5.82 1.59 6.69
C THR A 9 -7.05 1.36 7.58
N ASP A 10 -8.03 0.59 7.10
CA ASP A 10 -9.22 0.21 7.88
C ASP A 10 -8.90 -0.55 9.18
N ARG A 11 -7.70 -1.13 9.28
CA ARG A 11 -7.19 -1.79 10.50
C ARG A 11 -6.47 -0.84 11.44
N GLY A 12 -6.47 0.45 11.17
CA GLY A 12 -5.83 1.49 12.01
C GLY A 12 -4.33 1.66 11.79
N PHE A 13 -3.70 0.93 10.87
CA PHE A 13 -2.29 1.16 10.55
C PHE A 13 -2.09 2.49 9.84
N ILE A 14 -1.03 3.20 10.23
CA ILE A 14 -0.65 4.50 9.68
C ILE A 14 0.56 4.33 8.75
N GLY A 15 0.57 5.05 7.63
CA GLY A 15 1.64 4.94 6.65
C GLY A 15 1.79 6.14 5.72
N LEU A 16 2.71 5.97 4.76
CA LEU A 16 2.93 6.87 3.63
C LEU A 16 2.91 6.05 2.34
N GLY A 17 1.98 6.37 1.44
CA GLY A 17 1.86 5.74 0.12
C GLY A 17 2.05 6.73 -1.03
N PRO A 18 1.96 6.28 -2.29
CA PRO A 18 1.92 7.16 -3.46
C PRO A 18 0.77 8.18 -3.37
N SER A 19 0.94 9.39 -3.90
CA SER A 19 -0.08 10.46 -3.82
C SER A 19 -1.42 10.11 -4.47
N TYR A 20 -1.41 9.18 -5.42
CA TYR A 20 -2.60 8.66 -6.12
C TYR A 20 -3.21 7.42 -5.43
N THR A 21 -2.82 7.13 -4.18
CA THR A 21 -3.51 6.17 -3.31
C THR A 21 -4.91 6.69 -2.99
N GLN A 22 -5.91 5.81 -3.02
CA GLN A 22 -7.30 6.17 -2.78
C GLN A 22 -8.03 5.13 -1.90
N PRO A 23 -9.17 5.47 -1.29
CA PRO A 23 -10.01 4.48 -0.61
C PRO A 23 -10.35 3.29 -1.51
N GLY A 24 -10.24 2.08 -0.98
CA GLY A 24 -10.40 0.82 -1.72
C GLY A 24 -9.08 0.21 -2.20
N ASP A 25 -7.98 0.98 -2.22
CA ASP A 25 -6.65 0.42 -2.38
C ASP A 25 -6.26 -0.40 -1.12
N ILE A 26 -5.49 -1.46 -1.32
CA ILE A 26 -5.05 -2.35 -0.25
C ILE A 26 -3.54 -2.26 -0.04
N VAL A 27 -3.12 -2.37 1.22
CA VAL A 27 -1.71 -2.57 1.58
C VAL A 27 -1.40 -4.05 1.58
N CYS A 28 -0.40 -4.46 0.82
CA CYS A 28 0.03 -5.85 0.69
C CYS A 28 1.55 -5.97 0.86
N VAL A 29 1.99 -6.94 1.66
CA VAL A 29 3.39 -7.38 1.68
C VAL A 29 3.50 -8.57 0.74
N LEU A 30 4.10 -8.34 -0.44
CA LEU A 30 4.29 -9.37 -1.43
C LEU A 30 5.37 -10.37 -0.97
N ARG A 31 5.15 -11.67 -1.20
CA ARG A 31 6.10 -12.72 -0.81
C ARG A 31 7.47 -12.47 -1.47
N GLY A 32 8.51 -12.36 -0.66
CA GLY A 32 9.87 -12.07 -1.10
C GLY A 32 10.18 -10.57 -1.27
N GLY A 33 9.19 -9.69 -1.11
CA GLY A 33 9.40 -8.25 -1.01
C GLY A 33 9.92 -7.84 0.37
N SER A 34 10.75 -6.80 0.40
CA SER A 34 11.30 -6.22 1.64
C SER A 34 10.48 -5.05 2.19
N VAL A 35 9.45 -4.60 1.44
CA VAL A 35 8.60 -3.46 1.78
C VAL A 35 7.13 -3.76 1.42
N PRO A 36 6.16 -3.08 2.06
CA PRO A 36 4.77 -3.15 1.65
C PRO A 36 4.50 -2.33 0.38
N PHE A 37 3.44 -2.71 -0.32
CA PHE A 37 2.97 -2.08 -1.56
C PHE A 37 1.50 -1.73 -1.45
N VAL A 38 1.10 -0.67 -2.14
CA VAL A 38 -0.29 -0.35 -2.41
C VAL A 38 -0.71 -1.06 -3.71
N LEU A 39 -1.78 -1.82 -3.65
CA LEU A 39 -2.40 -2.50 -4.79
C LEU A 39 -3.85 -2.04 -4.93
N ARG A 40 -4.32 -1.90 -6.17
CA ARG A 40 -5.71 -1.57 -6.47
C ARG A 40 -6.42 -2.79 -7.05
N PRO A 41 -7.45 -3.32 -6.39
CA PRO A 41 -8.24 -4.43 -6.94
C PRO A 41 -8.83 -4.09 -8.31
N LEU A 42 -8.78 -5.05 -9.24
CA LEU A 42 -9.48 -5.03 -10.52
C LEU A 42 -10.49 -6.19 -10.58
N GLU A 43 -11.12 -6.41 -11.73
CA GLU A 43 -12.01 -7.57 -11.91
C GLU A 43 -11.24 -8.90 -11.79
N GLY A 44 -11.86 -9.89 -11.12
CA GLY A 44 -11.25 -11.19 -10.88
C GLY A 44 -10.12 -11.13 -9.84
N ASP A 45 -9.03 -11.87 -10.11
CA ASP A 45 -7.85 -11.95 -9.24
C ASP A 45 -6.72 -10.99 -9.67
N TYR A 46 -7.06 -9.95 -10.44
CA TYR A 46 -6.10 -8.97 -10.94
C TYR A 46 -6.01 -7.76 -10.03
N TYR A 47 -4.81 -7.21 -9.95
CA TYR A 47 -4.51 -6.00 -9.17
C TYR A 47 -3.63 -5.08 -10.00
N GLN A 48 -3.96 -3.79 -10.01
CA GLN A 48 -3.06 -2.77 -10.51
C GLN A 48 -2.02 -2.45 -9.43
N PHE A 49 -0.74 -2.45 -9.83
CA PHE A 49 0.34 -1.97 -8.98
C PHE A 49 0.27 -0.45 -8.86
N VAL A 50 0.03 0.06 -7.65
CA VAL A 50 -0.02 1.50 -7.38
C VAL A 50 1.40 1.97 -7.02
N GLY A 51 2.06 1.33 -6.07
CA GLY A 51 3.45 1.63 -5.74
C GLY A 51 3.88 1.15 -4.37
N GLU A 52 5.16 1.35 -4.04
CA GLU A 52 5.70 1.09 -2.71
C GLU A 52 5.11 2.02 -1.65
N CYS A 53 4.94 1.52 -0.43
CA CYS A 53 4.55 2.32 0.71
C CYS A 53 5.38 2.02 1.96
N TYR A 54 5.30 2.93 2.92
CA TYR A 54 5.74 2.71 4.29
C TYR A 54 4.49 2.50 5.14
N VAL A 55 4.47 1.46 5.97
CA VAL A 55 3.43 1.30 7.00
C VAL A 55 4.08 1.02 8.33
N HIS A 56 3.75 1.86 9.32
CA HIS A 56 4.32 1.76 10.65
C HIS A 56 3.92 0.43 11.31
N GLY A 57 4.90 -0.26 11.88
CA GLY A 57 4.70 -1.54 12.55
C GLY A 57 4.59 -2.77 11.64
N ILE A 58 4.59 -2.60 10.31
CA ILE A 58 4.56 -3.73 9.35
C ILE A 58 5.96 -4.06 8.81
N MET A 59 6.88 -3.08 8.75
CA MET A 59 8.18 -3.25 8.09
C MET A 59 9.27 -4.00 8.91
N ASN A 60 8.93 -4.61 10.04
CA ASN A 60 9.84 -5.46 10.80
C ASN A 60 9.24 -6.88 10.86
N GLY A 61 9.36 -7.61 9.75
CA GLY A 61 9.05 -9.04 9.73
C GLY A 61 9.78 -9.80 10.83
#